data_AF-A0A4Q3H2F0-F1
#
_entry.id   AF-A0A4Q3H2F0-F1
#
_cell.length_a   1.000
_cell.length_b   1.000
_cell.length_c   1.000
_cell.angle_alpha   90.00
_cell.angle_beta   90.00
_cell.angle_gamma   90.00
#
_symmetry.space_group_name_H-M   'P 1'
#
loop_
_entity.id
_entity.type
_entity.pdbx_description
1 polymer ?
#
loop_
_entity_poly.entity_id
_entity_poly.type
_entity_poly.pdbx_seq_one_letter_code
_entity_poly.pdbx_strand_id
1 'polypeptide(L)'
;FAEGKVGGKAHPALMFPGDPTNPKHRPFKFNYLPPAGYSPTDAQQLPDGRIILLNRHFGLFDGFWAAVTIIETDTIRPDATVSGELVAEFKPPLTVDNMEGLSITREGGRTILWMISDDNQVSIERTLLLKFSLIER
;
A
#
# COMPACT_ATOMS: atom_id res chain seq x y z
N PHE A 1 -5.02 5.42 3.85
CA PHE A 1 -4.18 6.62 4.08
C PHE A 1 -5.03 7.88 3.83
N ALA A 2 -4.63 9.07 4.31
CA ALA A 2 -5.32 10.30 3.91
C ALA A 2 -4.81 10.74 2.53
N GLU A 3 -5.71 11.17 1.63
CA GLU A 3 -5.33 11.71 0.33
C GLU A 3 -4.34 12.88 0.50
N GLY A 4 -3.15 12.74 -0.08
CA GLY A 4 -2.08 13.72 -0.02
C GLY A 4 -1.48 13.95 -1.39
N LYS A 5 -0.94 15.15 -1.64
CA LYS A 5 -0.26 15.47 -2.90
C LYS A 5 0.87 14.47 -3.17
N VAL A 6 0.94 13.97 -4.40
CA VAL A 6 2.03 13.14 -4.91
C VAL A 6 3.36 13.89 -4.75
N GLY A 7 4.34 13.26 -4.12
CA GLY A 7 5.72 13.75 -4.13
C GLY A 7 6.51 13.41 -2.89
N GLY A 8 7.19 12.26 -2.90
CA GLY A 8 8.48 11.95 -2.25
C GLY A 8 8.70 12.33 -0.78
N LYS A 9 7.67 12.79 -0.08
CA LYS A 9 7.70 13.21 1.31
C LYS A 9 7.20 12.06 2.15
N ALA A 10 7.74 11.95 3.36
CA ALA A 10 7.24 10.97 4.30
C ALA A 10 5.79 11.32 4.67
N HIS A 11 4.91 10.32 4.68
CA HIS A 11 3.51 10.42 5.03
C HIS A 11 3.34 10.02 6.51
N PRO A 12 2.67 10.84 7.33
CA PRO A 12 2.41 10.47 8.72
C PRO A 12 1.48 9.26 8.78
N ALA A 13 1.80 8.34 9.68
CA ALA A 13 1.05 7.12 9.92
C ALA A 13 0.92 6.85 11.43
N LEU A 14 -0.08 6.04 11.79
CA LEU A 14 -0.32 5.60 13.16
C LEU A 14 -0.20 4.08 13.23
N MET A 15 0.58 3.59 14.19
CA MET A 15 0.61 2.18 14.55
C MET A 15 -0.19 1.97 15.82
N PHE A 16 -1.15 1.06 15.77
CA PHE A 16 -1.91 0.64 16.94
C PHE A 16 -1.32 -0.70 17.43
N PRO A 17 -0.98 -0.84 18.73
CA PRO A 17 -0.44 -2.09 19.27
C PRO A 17 -1.50 -3.20 19.42
N GLY A 18 -2.74 -2.96 19.01
CA GLY A 18 -3.86 -3.89 19.06
C GLY A 18 -5.12 -3.24 18.49
N ASP A 19 -6.29 -3.79 18.83
CA ASP A 19 -7.59 -3.28 18.40
C ASP A 19 -7.73 -1.76 18.68
N PRO A 20 -7.91 -0.91 17.65
CA PRO A 20 -7.99 0.54 17.79
C PRO A 20 -9.27 1.02 18.49
N THR A 21 -10.29 0.17 18.64
CA THR A 21 -11.51 0.50 19.37
C THR A 21 -11.34 0.37 20.90
N ASN A 22 -10.28 -0.33 21.34
CA ASN A 22 -9.95 -0.45 22.76
C ASN A 22 -9.03 0.72 23.19
N PRO A 23 -9.47 1.60 24.10
CA PRO A 23 -8.71 2.78 24.50
C PRO A 23 -7.40 2.48 25.22
N LYS A 24 -7.17 1.22 25.65
CA LYS A 24 -5.89 0.78 26.20
C LYS A 24 -4.78 0.72 25.14
N HIS A 25 -5.14 0.51 23.87
CA HIS A 25 -4.18 0.43 22.76
C HIS A 25 -3.91 1.81 22.18
N ARG A 26 -3.15 2.63 22.92
CA ARG A 26 -2.77 3.97 22.48
C ARG A 26 -1.87 3.88 21.24
N PRO A 27 -2.22 4.55 20.13
CA PRO A 27 -1.37 4.54 18.95
C PRO A 27 -0.12 5.39 19.16
N PHE A 28 0.92 5.10 18.40
CA PHE A 28 2.08 5.97 18.24
C PHE A 28 2.25 6.38 16.78
N LYS A 29 2.86 7.55 16.57
CA LYS A 29 3.11 8.11 15.25
C LYS A 29 4.42 7.58 14.69
N PHE A 30 4.46 7.39 13.38
CA PHE A 30 5.67 7.21 12.59
C PHE A 30 5.44 7.85 11.22
N ASN A 31 6.45 7.89 10.37
CA ASN A 31 6.33 8.37 9.00
C ASN A 31 6.70 7.26 8.02
N TYR A 32 5.91 7.08 6.98
CA TYR A 32 6.22 6.18 5.87
C TYR A 32 6.74 6.97 4.67
N LEU A 33 7.91 6.60 4.17
CA LEU A 33 8.49 7.15 2.95
C LEU A 33 8.20 6.21 1.77
N PRO A 34 7.27 6.56 0.87
CA PRO A 34 6.97 5.77 -0.32
C PRO A 34 8.14 5.82 -1.32
N PRO A 35 8.16 4.90 -2.32
CA PRO A 35 9.03 5.04 -3.48
C PRO A 35 8.88 6.42 -4.13
N ALA A 36 9.96 6.94 -4.70
CA ALA A 36 9.96 8.28 -5.29
C ALA A 36 8.87 8.40 -6.39
N GLY A 37 8.07 9.46 -6.31
CA GLY A 37 6.97 9.68 -7.25
C GLY A 37 5.65 8.97 -6.89
N TYR A 38 5.61 8.19 -5.81
CA TYR A 38 4.39 7.51 -5.36
C TYR A 38 3.82 8.13 -4.08
N SER A 39 2.54 7.87 -3.84
CA SER A 39 1.84 8.10 -2.57
C SER A 39 1.24 6.78 -2.08
N PRO A 40 1.26 6.47 -0.77
CA PRO A 40 0.55 5.30 -0.23
C PRO A 40 -0.96 5.47 -0.37
N THR A 41 -1.66 4.42 -0.81
CA THR A 41 -3.12 4.38 -0.90
C THR A 41 -3.71 3.40 0.13
N ASP A 42 -3.09 2.24 0.32
CA ASP A 42 -3.56 1.24 1.29
C ASP A 42 -2.43 0.42 1.92
N ALA A 43 -2.71 -0.26 3.04
CA ALA A 43 -1.78 -1.17 3.71
C ALA A 43 -2.49 -2.32 4.43
N GLN A 44 -1.84 -3.48 4.47
CA GLN A 44 -2.32 -4.66 5.17
C GLN A 44 -1.18 -5.34 5.94
N GLN A 45 -1.50 -6.00 7.04
CA GLN A 45 -0.58 -6.90 7.72
C GLN A 45 -0.58 -8.27 7.01
N LEU A 46 0.60 -8.73 6.63
CA LEU A 46 0.83 -10.09 6.15
C LEU A 46 0.73 -11.08 7.31
N PRO A 47 0.45 -12.37 7.05
CA PRO A 47 0.29 -13.35 8.13
C PRO A 47 1.56 -13.62 8.96
N ASP A 48 2.73 -13.24 8.47
CA ASP A 48 4.00 -13.29 9.19
C ASP A 48 4.28 -12.00 10.01
N GLY A 49 3.35 -11.05 9.99
CA GLY A 49 3.39 -9.82 10.77
C GLY A 49 3.97 -8.63 10.03
N ARG A 50 4.62 -8.80 8.87
CA ARG A 50 5.13 -7.70 8.03
C ARG A 50 3.99 -6.85 7.49
N ILE A 51 4.26 -5.59 7.13
CA ILE A 51 3.26 -4.70 6.55
C ILE A 51 3.49 -4.59 5.05
N ILE A 52 2.50 -4.95 4.26
CA ILE A 52 2.47 -4.75 2.81
C ILE A 52 1.68 -3.49 2.50
N LEU A 53 2.19 -2.66 1.60
CA LEU A 53 1.60 -1.37 1.24
C LEU A 53 1.41 -1.28 -0.26
N LEU A 54 0.28 -0.68 -0.64
CA LEU A 54 -0.03 -0.26 -1.99
C LEU A 54 0.30 1.23 -2.11
N ASN A 55 1.05 1.56 -3.15
CA ASN A 55 1.41 2.94 -3.48
C ASN A 55 0.97 3.23 -4.91
N ARG A 56 0.47 4.44 -5.14
CA ARG A 56 -0.04 4.88 -6.44
C ARG A 56 0.72 6.11 -6.93
N HIS A 57 0.90 6.17 -8.24
CA HIS A 57 1.27 7.37 -8.98
C HIS A 57 0.13 7.70 -9.94
N PHE A 58 -0.07 9.00 -10.18
CA PHE A 58 -0.86 9.49 -11.30
C PHE A 58 -0.18 10.72 -11.90
N GLY A 59 0.03 10.69 -13.21
CA GLY A 59 0.47 11.83 -13.97
C GLY A 59 -0.36 11.98 -15.24
N LEU A 60 -0.51 13.23 -15.69
CA LEU A 60 -1.38 13.57 -16.82
C LEU A 60 -0.91 12.94 -18.15
N PHE A 61 0.39 12.67 -18.29
CA PHE A 61 1.00 12.18 -19.53
C PHE A 61 1.39 10.71 -19.50
N ASP A 62 1.66 10.15 -18.33
CA ASP A 62 2.14 8.79 -18.09
C ASP A 62 1.12 7.90 -17.36
N GLY A 63 -0.03 8.47 -16.98
CA GLY A 63 -1.19 7.76 -16.46
C GLY A 63 -0.98 7.22 -15.05
N PHE A 64 -1.61 6.09 -14.77
CA PHE A 64 -1.56 5.44 -13.46
C PHE A 64 -0.44 4.43 -13.37
N TRP A 65 0.32 4.47 -12.28
CA TRP A 65 1.22 3.40 -11.87
C TRP A 65 0.87 2.93 -10.46
N ALA A 66 1.21 1.67 -10.15
CA ALA A 66 1.11 1.13 -8.82
C ALA A 66 2.43 0.47 -8.40
N ALA A 67 2.76 0.52 -7.12
CA ALA A 67 3.91 -0.13 -6.54
C ALA A 67 3.52 -0.81 -5.22
N VAL A 68 3.93 -2.06 -5.06
CA VAL A 68 3.73 -2.83 -3.84
C VAL A 68 5.05 -2.90 -3.08
N THR A 69 5.02 -2.51 -1.81
CA THR A 69 6.19 -2.51 -0.93
C THR A 69 5.93 -3.30 0.34
N ILE A 70 6.97 -3.86 0.95
CA ILE A 70 6.89 -4.53 2.26
C ILE A 70 7.79 -3.82 3.28
N ILE A 71 7.29 -3.60 4.48
CA ILE A 71 8.02 -3.05 5.63
C ILE A 71 8.13 -4.13 6.70
N GLU A 72 9.34 -4.29 7.23
CA GLU A 72 9.59 -5.10 8.42
C GLU A 72 9.06 -4.37 9.67
N THR A 73 8.18 -5.02 10.42
CA THR A 73 7.41 -4.39 11.50
C THR A 73 8.29 -3.91 12.66
N ASP A 74 9.47 -4.49 12.85
CA ASP A 74 10.44 -4.10 13.89
C ASP A 74 11.15 -2.76 13.60
N THR A 75 11.05 -2.26 12.36
CA THR A 75 11.49 -0.93 11.95
C THR A 75 10.50 0.16 12.34
N ILE A 76 9.22 -0.21 12.59
CA ILE A 76 8.16 0.73 12.95
C ILE A 76 8.28 1.08 14.44
N ARG A 77 8.74 2.30 14.72
CA ARG A 77 8.96 2.83 16.07
C ARG A 77 8.42 4.25 16.18
N PRO A 78 8.14 4.75 17.40
CA PRO A 78 7.72 6.13 17.60
C PRO A 78 8.65 7.12 16.88
N ASP A 79 8.06 8.00 16.09
CA ASP A 79 8.69 9.08 15.33
C ASP A 79 9.71 8.64 14.25
N ALA A 80 9.84 7.33 14.01
CA ALA A 80 10.71 6.80 12.96
C ALA A 80 10.19 7.16 11.56
N THR A 81 11.11 7.32 10.60
CA THR A 81 10.77 7.32 9.18
C THR A 81 11.15 5.96 8.60
N VAL A 82 10.17 5.22 8.09
CA VAL A 82 10.36 3.88 7.54
C VAL A 82 10.11 3.89 6.03
N SER A 83 10.90 3.12 5.29
CA SER A 83 10.69 2.83 3.87
C SER A 83 10.60 1.32 3.68
N GLY A 84 9.78 0.87 2.73
CA GLY A 84 9.65 -0.54 2.42
C GLY A 84 10.57 -1.01 1.29
N GLU A 85 10.80 -2.32 1.21
CA GLU A 85 11.36 -2.99 0.04
C GLU A 85 10.32 -2.99 -1.09
N LEU A 86 10.70 -2.60 -2.30
CA LEU A 86 9.86 -2.72 -3.49
C LEU A 86 9.74 -4.19 -3.93
N VAL A 87 8.51 -4.70 -3.97
CA VAL A 87 8.20 -6.10 -4.33
C VAL A 87 7.72 -6.20 -5.77
N ALA A 88 6.86 -5.28 -6.20
CA ALA A 88 6.31 -5.26 -7.55
C ALA A 88 6.01 -3.82 -7.98
N GLU A 89 6.12 -3.58 -9.28
CA GLU A 89 5.77 -2.30 -9.90
C GLU A 89 4.93 -2.55 -11.16
N PHE A 90 3.82 -1.84 -11.27
CA PHE A 90 2.87 -1.91 -12.37
C PHE A 90 2.83 -0.56 -13.06
N LYS A 91 3.31 -0.54 -14.30
CA LYS A 91 3.31 0.63 -15.19
C LYS A 91 2.83 0.19 -16.57
N PRO A 92 2.22 1.06 -17.38
CA PRO A 92 2.00 0.78 -18.79
C PRO A 92 3.28 0.21 -19.44
N PRO A 93 3.17 -0.88 -20.23
CA PRO A 93 1.95 -1.47 -20.78
C PRO A 93 1.25 -2.52 -19.90
N LEU A 94 1.66 -2.73 -18.65
CA LEU A 94 0.97 -3.64 -17.73
C LEU A 94 -0.43 -3.11 -17.39
N THR A 95 -1.34 -4.04 -17.08
CA THR A 95 -2.69 -3.70 -16.61
C THR A 95 -2.61 -3.05 -15.23
N VAL A 96 -2.91 -1.76 -15.18
CA VAL A 96 -2.95 -0.94 -13.96
C VAL A 96 -3.91 0.23 -14.16
N ASP A 97 -4.47 0.73 -13.07
CA ASP A 97 -5.38 1.87 -13.06
C ASP A 97 -5.25 2.58 -11.69
N ASN A 98 -6.25 3.37 -11.28
CA ASN A 98 -6.32 4.05 -9.99
C ASN A 98 -6.37 3.08 -8.77
N MET A 99 -5.31 2.30 -8.52
CA MET A 99 -5.29 1.26 -7.48
C MET A 99 -5.30 1.86 -6.07
N GLU A 100 -6.39 1.63 -5.33
CA GLU A 100 -6.60 2.23 -4.01
C GLU A 100 -6.98 1.24 -2.89
N GLY A 101 -7.28 -0.02 -3.22
CA GLY A 101 -7.55 -1.05 -2.22
C GLY A 101 -6.61 -2.24 -2.32
N LEU A 102 -6.22 -2.76 -1.16
CA LEU A 102 -5.36 -3.92 -0.99
C LEU A 102 -6.00 -4.90 -0.01
N SER A 103 -6.04 -6.19 -0.36
CA SER A 103 -6.47 -7.23 0.56
C SER A 103 -5.60 -8.48 0.46
N ILE A 104 -5.44 -9.16 1.59
CA ILE A 104 -4.61 -10.36 1.72
C ILE A 104 -5.47 -11.54 2.16
N THR A 105 -5.44 -12.63 1.40
CA THR A 105 -6.10 -13.89 1.73
C THR A 105 -5.13 -15.06 1.68
N ARG A 106 -5.57 -16.23 2.15
CA ARG A 106 -4.83 -17.50 2.06
C ARG A 106 -5.62 -18.47 1.20
N GLU A 107 -5.01 -18.99 0.14
CA GLU A 107 -5.64 -19.98 -0.75
C GLU A 107 -4.65 -21.10 -1.07
N GLY A 108 -5.01 -22.36 -0.78
CA GLY A 108 -4.14 -23.51 -1.06
C GLY A 108 -2.74 -23.39 -0.44
N GLY A 109 -2.64 -22.78 0.75
CA GLY A 109 -1.37 -22.53 1.45
C GLY A 109 -0.57 -21.33 0.94
N ARG A 110 -1.03 -20.62 -0.10
CA ARG A 110 -0.36 -19.44 -0.66
C ARG A 110 -0.95 -18.16 -0.09
N THR A 111 -0.10 -17.15 0.08
CA THR A 111 -0.54 -15.79 0.38
C THR A 111 -0.99 -15.13 -0.92
N ILE A 112 -2.24 -14.71 -0.96
CA ILE A 112 -2.88 -14.09 -2.13
C ILE A 112 -3.06 -12.61 -1.88
N LEU A 113 -2.64 -11.82 -2.85
CA LEU A 113 -2.78 -10.37 -2.87
C LEU A 113 -3.85 -9.99 -3.87
N TRP A 114 -4.82 -9.22 -3.40
CA TRP A 114 -5.86 -8.59 -4.21
C TRP A 114 -5.62 -7.09 -4.28
N MET A 115 -5.68 -6.52 -5.48
CA MET A 115 -5.70 -5.08 -5.69
C MET A 115 -6.99 -4.69 -6.40
N ILE A 116 -7.62 -3.63 -5.93
CA ILE A 116 -8.81 -3.05 -6.58
C ILE A 116 -8.52 -1.60 -6.94
N SER A 117 -8.95 -1.22 -8.14
CA SER A 117 -8.99 0.19 -8.52
C SER A 117 -10.18 0.89 -7.88
N ASP A 118 -10.00 2.14 -7.52
CA ASP A 118 -11.14 3.01 -7.30
C ASP A 118 -11.88 3.29 -8.62
N ASP A 119 -13.07 3.88 -8.50
CA ASP A 119 -13.88 4.35 -9.61
C ASP A 119 -14.30 5.80 -9.33
N ASN A 120 -13.53 6.77 -9.87
CA ASN A 120 -13.91 8.18 -9.82
C ASN A 120 -15.08 8.53 -10.76
N GLN A 121 -15.76 7.53 -11.35
CA GLN A 121 -16.87 7.66 -12.29
C GLN A 121 -16.52 8.47 -13.55
N VAL A 122 -15.24 8.50 -13.92
CA VAL A 122 -14.75 9.13 -15.14
C VAL A 122 -14.49 8.09 -16.22
N SER A 123 -14.80 8.42 -17.48
CA SER A 123 -14.81 7.46 -18.59
C SER A 123 -13.43 6.88 -18.97
N ILE A 124 -12.34 7.41 -18.40
CA ILE A 124 -10.97 7.02 -18.71
C ILE A 124 -10.41 5.98 -17.73
N GLU A 125 -10.98 5.89 -16.52
CA GLU A 125 -10.60 4.91 -15.50
C GLU A 125 -11.31 3.58 -15.77
N ARG A 126 -10.64 2.47 -15.44
CA ARG A 126 -11.19 1.13 -15.53
C ARG A 126 -11.40 0.58 -14.13
N THR A 127 -12.53 -0.08 -13.90
CA THR A 127 -12.75 -0.91 -12.71
C THR A 127 -11.97 -2.22 -12.85
N LEU A 128 -10.88 -2.34 -12.11
CA LEU A 128 -10.01 -3.53 -12.11
C LEU A 128 -10.03 -4.23 -10.75
N LEU A 129 -10.07 -5.55 -10.78
CA LEU A 129 -9.75 -6.42 -9.64
C LEU A 129 -8.66 -7.38 -10.06
N LEU A 130 -7.48 -7.23 -9.48
CA LEU A 130 -6.29 -8.02 -9.82
C LEU A 130 -5.96 -8.97 -8.67
N LYS A 131 -5.50 -10.19 -9.00
CA LYS A 131 -5.17 -11.25 -8.06
C LYS A 131 -3.78 -11.80 -8.34
N PHE A 132 -2.94 -11.85 -7.31
CA PHE A 132 -1.57 -12.36 -7.41
C PHE A 132 -1.25 -13.33 -6.27
N SER A 133 -0.35 -14.28 -6.51
CA SER A 133 0.29 -15.03 -5.44
C SER A 133 1.55 -14.29 -5.01
N LEU A 134 1.67 -13.96 -3.73
CA LEU A 134 2.92 -13.48 -3.15
C LEU A 134 3.83 -14.70 -2.93
N ILE A 135 5.02 -14.68 -3.52
CA ILE A 135 6.01 -15.74 -3.36
C ILE A 135 6.92 -15.35 -2.20
N GLU A 136 7.08 -16.25 -1.23
CA GLU A 136 8.04 -16.08 -0.14
C GLU A 136 9.46 -16.12 -0.71
N ARG A 137 10.33 -15.24 -0.22
CA ARG A 137 11.75 -15.23 -0.57
C ARG A 137 12.55 -16.06 0.42
#